data_AF-A0A1X1N7N1-F1
#
_entry.id   AF-A0A1X1N7N1-F1
#
_cell.length_a   1.000
_cell.length_b   1.000
_cell.length_c   1.000
_cell.angle_alpha   90.00
_cell.angle_beta   90.00
_cell.angle_gamma   90.00
#
_symmetry.space_group_name_H-M   'P 1'
#
loop_
_entity.id
_entity.type
_entity.pdbx_description
1 polymer ?
#
loop_
_entity_poly.entity_id
_entity_poly.type
_entity_poly.pdbx_seq_one_letter_code
_entity_poly.pdbx_strand_id
1 'polypeptide(L)' 'MCRRHPGHDTDLWVTADLAELHRVVAGTTTLAAAGRAGLVRLDGEPGLVAGFPGWFAWRVPADQG' A
#
# COMPACT_ATOMS: atom_id res chain seq x y z
N MET A 1 -14.31 -10.28 5.74
CA MET A 1 -14.87 -9.37 6.76
C MET A 1 -14.52 -9.93 8.14
N CYS A 2 -13.67 -9.27 8.93
CA CYS A 2 -13.23 -9.78 10.24
C CYS A 2 -14.25 -9.39 11.34
N ARG A 3 -14.66 -10.36 12.18
CA ARG A 3 -15.72 -10.23 13.21
C ARG A 3 -15.24 -9.76 14.59
N ARG A 4 -13.94 -9.53 14.78
CA ARG A 4 -13.36 -9.10 16.06
C ARG A 4 -12.23 -8.11 15.81
N HIS A 5 -12.32 -6.93 16.43
CA HIS A 5 -11.25 -5.94 16.39
C HIS A 5 -10.05 -6.50 17.18
N PRO A 6 -8.85 -6.58 16.60
CA PRO A 6 -7.72 -7.31 17.19
C PRO A 6 -7.06 -6.65 18.42
N GLY A 7 -7.70 -5.64 19.04
CA GLY A 7 -7.16 -4.97 20.24
C GLY A 7 -5.91 -4.11 20.01
N HIS A 8 -5.45 -3.99 18.77
CA HIS A 8 -4.41 -3.05 18.35
C HIS A 8 -5.08 -1.83 17.70
N ASP A 9 -4.60 -0.63 18.02
CA ASP A 9 -4.96 0.57 17.26
C ASP A 9 -4.52 0.36 15.81
N THR A 10 -5.36 0.77 14.86
CA THR A 10 -5.01 0.61 13.44
C THR A 10 -3.91 1.62 13.11
N ASP A 11 -2.68 1.14 12.94
CA ASP A 11 -1.52 2.01 12.78
C ASP A 11 -1.39 2.56 11.34
N LEU A 12 -2.07 1.94 10.36
CA LEU A 12 -2.09 2.36 8.95
C LEU A 12 -3.41 2.02 8.26
N TRP A 13 -3.98 3.01 7.60
CA TRP A 13 -5.16 2.91 6.73
C TRP A 13 -4.73 3.10 5.28
N VAL A 14 -5.24 2.23 4.41
CA VAL A 14 -5.06 2.32 2.95
C VAL A 14 -6.44 2.47 2.32
N THR A 15 -6.71 3.64 1.75
CA THR A 15 -7.95 3.92 1.03
C THR A 15 -7.67 3.90 -0.46
N ALA A 16 -8.35 3.03 -1.20
CA ALA A 16 -8.25 2.92 -2.65
C ALA A 16 -9.49 2.23 -3.22
N ASP A 17 -9.76 2.43 -4.51
CA ASP A 17 -10.66 1.53 -5.23
C ASP A 17 -10.01 0.13 -5.36
N LEU A 18 -10.83 -0.93 -5.33
CA LEU A 18 -10.37 -2.31 -5.46
C LEU A 18 -9.53 -2.53 -6.74
N ALA A 19 -9.94 -1.96 -7.87
CA ALA A 19 -9.23 -2.06 -9.13
C ALA A 19 -7.85 -1.40 -9.04
N GLU A 20 -7.74 -0.25 -8.36
CA GLU A 20 -6.46 0.43 -8.19
C GLU A 20 -5.53 -0.35 -7.25
N LEU A 21 -6.05 -0.82 -6.12
CA LEU A 21 -5.27 -1.65 -5.21
C LEU A 21 -4.78 -2.92 -5.91
N HIS A 22 -5.63 -3.55 -6.74
CA HIS A 22 -5.24 -4.70 -7.54
C HIS A 22 -4.15 -4.35 -8.55
N ARG A 23 -4.23 -3.20 -9.25
CA ARG A 23 -3.16 -2.73 -10.14
C ARG A 23 -1.85 -2.52 -9.39
N VAL A 24 -1.92 -1.90 -8.21
CA VAL A 24 -0.75 -1.69 -7.36
C VAL A 24 -0.15 -3.03 -6.98
N VAL A 25 -0.94 -3.98 -6.48
CA VAL A 25 -0.49 -5.32 -6.06
C VAL A 25 0.03 -6.16 -7.23
N ALA A 26 -0.62 -6.09 -8.40
CA ALA A 26 -0.22 -6.77 -9.63
C ALA A 26 1.02 -6.16 -10.29
N GLY A 27 1.39 -4.92 -9.93
CA GLY A 27 2.59 -4.24 -10.42
C GLY A 27 2.39 -3.51 -11.74
N THR A 28 1.14 -3.38 -12.20
CA THR A 28 0.79 -2.60 -13.39
C THR A 28 0.75 -1.10 -13.13
N THR A 29 0.76 -0.69 -11.85
CA THR A 29 1.01 0.69 -11.41
C THR A 29 1.86 0.68 -10.13
N THR A 30 2.46 1.82 -9.80
CA THR A 30 3.22 1.98 -8.55
C THR A 30 2.37 2.68 -7.50
N LEU A 31 2.59 2.34 -6.22
CA LEU A 31 1.91 3.00 -5.11
C LEU A 31 2.16 4.51 -5.10
N ALA A 32 3.36 4.95 -5.48
CA ALA A 32 3.70 6.37 -5.60
C ALA A 32 2.94 7.08 -6.74
N ALA A 33 2.77 6.41 -7.89
CA ALA A 33 1.98 6.97 -8.99
C ALA A 33 0.49 7.04 -8.63
N ALA A 34 -0.05 5.98 -8.03
CA ALA A 34 -1.44 5.93 -7.58
C ALA A 34 -1.73 6.98 -6.49
N GLY A 35 -0.78 7.19 -5.57
CA GLY A 35 -0.86 8.22 -4.54
C GLY A 35 -0.88 9.64 -5.11
N ARG A 36 0.02 9.96 -6.04
CA ARG A 36 0.01 11.28 -6.72
C ARG A 36 -1.26 11.53 -7.52
N ALA A 37 -1.88 10.49 -8.07
CA ALA A 37 -3.14 10.58 -8.79
C ALA A 37 -4.37 10.67 -7.86
N GLY A 38 -4.18 10.59 -6.52
CA GLY A 38 -5.27 10.58 -5.54
C GLY A 38 -6.10 9.30 -5.55
N LEU A 39 -5.60 8.24 -6.20
CA LEU A 39 -6.28 6.94 -6.33
C LEU A 39 -6.00 6.00 -5.16
N VAL A 40 -4.90 6.26 -4.45
CA VAL A 40 -4.55 5.61 -3.18
C VAL A 40 -4.22 6.68 -2.15
N ARG A 41 -4.77 6.55 -0.95
CA ARG A 41 -4.46 7.40 0.20
C ARG A 41 -3.98 6.53 1.36
N LEU A 42 -2.91 6.98 2.01
CA LEU A 42 -2.34 6.36 3.20
C LEU A 42 -2.52 7.31 4.37
N ASP A 43 -3.09 6.84 5.46
CA ASP A 43 -3.25 7.60 6.70
C ASP A 43 -2.79 6.73 7.88
N GLY A 44 -2.04 7.27 8.83
CA GLY A 44 -1.53 6.47 9.94
C GLY A 44 -0.26 7.05 10.53
N GLU A 45 0.49 6.22 11.24
CA GLU A 45 1.78 6.59 11.81
C GLU A 45 2.77 6.98 10.68
N PRO A 46 3.47 8.13 10.77
CA PRO A 46 4.32 8.63 9.69
C PRO A 46 5.40 7.67 9.21
N GLY A 47 6.04 6.93 10.12
CA GLY A 47 7.03 5.90 9.78
C GLY A 47 6.42 4.74 9.00
N LEU A 48 5.23 4.27 9.35
CA LEU A 48 4.50 3.24 8.63
C LEU A 48 4.03 3.72 7.26
N VAL A 49 3.52 4.95 7.15
CA VAL A 49 3.15 5.55 5.86
C VAL A 49 4.37 5.62 4.95
N ALA A 50 5.53 6.03 5.47
CA ALA A 50 6.78 6.10 4.70
C ALA A 50 7.35 4.71 4.37
N GLY A 51 7.18 3.72 5.24
CA GLY A 51 7.69 2.36 5.08
C GLY A 51 6.80 1.44 4.23
N PHE A 52 5.50 1.75 4.12
CA PHE A 52 4.53 0.93 3.41
C PHE A 52 4.88 0.65 1.93
N PRO A 53 5.40 1.59 1.13
CA PRO A 53 5.88 1.28 -0.22
C PRO A 53 6.93 0.16 -0.26
N GLY A 54 7.79 0.06 0.76
CA GLY A 54 8.82 -0.96 0.88
C GLY A 54 8.25 -2.38 1.07
N TRP A 55 7.00 -2.52 1.51
CA TRP A 55 6.35 -3.83 1.63
C TRP A 55 6.12 -4.51 0.27
N PHE A 56 6.17 -3.73 -0.80
CA PHE A 56 6.08 -4.22 -2.17
C PHE A 56 7.44 -4.42 -2.83
N ALA A 57 8.56 -4.22 -2.11
CA ALA A 57 9.92 -4.29 -2.66
C ALA A 57 10.30 -5.67 -3.20
N TRP A 58 9.66 -6.75 -2.74
CA TRP A 58 9.80 -8.11 -3.30
C TRP A 58 9.37 -8.22 -4.78
N ARG A 59 8.70 -7.18 -5.31
CA ARG A 59 8.24 -7.09 -6.70
C ARG A 59 9.12 -6.25 -7.60
N VAL A 60 10.19 -5.63 -7.07
CA VAL A 60 11.28 -5.18 -7.94
C VAL A 60 11.86 -6.48 -8.50
N PRO A 61 11.76 -6.75 -9.82
CA PRO A 61 12.58 -7.82 -10.38
C PRO A 61 13.99 -7.48 -9.95
N ALA A 62 14.69 -8.39 -9.29
CA ALA A 62 16.12 -8.26 -9.20
C ALA A 62 16.62 -8.30 -10.64
N ASP A 63 16.75 -7.14 -11.31
CA ASP A 63 17.66 -6.99 -12.42
C ASP A 63 19.04 -6.72 -11.80
N GLN A 64 19.83 -7.79 -11.64
CA GLN A 64 20.71 -8.36 -12.67
C GLN A 64 21.84 -7.37 -12.96
N GLY A 65 22.93 -7.54 -12.20
CA GLY A 65 24.25 -7.19 -12.71
C GLY A 65 24.62 -8.06 -13.91
#